data_AF-A0A4Z0WF85-F1
#
_entry.id   AF-A0A4Z0WF85-F1
#
_cell.length_a   1.000
_cell.length_b   1.000
_cell.length_c   1.000
_cell.angle_alpha   90.00
_cell.angle_beta   90.00
_cell.angle_gamma   90.00
#
_symmetry.space_group_name_H-M   'P 1'
#
loop_
_entity.id
_entity.type
_entity.pdbx_description
1 polymer ?
#
loop_
_entity_poly.entity_id
_entity_poly.type
_entity_poly.pdbx_seq_one_letter_code
_entity_poly.pdbx_strand_id
1 'polypeptide(L)'
;MRSNIILGAVIVAFSVYFYSLTSGLPERSALFPRAVLWCMGISGLAIMGGALWKGLRHRTSDDDRAIGQALLFQIVIPGALLTIAFLLLRTLGFYMASAFLVFVVFCYHTYRAGEVRLGWPIYARAVTFSVVMTGMSFVVFSVLLGLPTP
;
A
#
# COMPACT_ATOMS: atom_id res chain seq x y z
N MET A 1 1.94 -18.93 -10.70
CA MET A 1 3.20 -19.04 -9.89
C MET A 1 4.26 -18.01 -10.24
N ARG A 2 4.54 -17.84 -11.55
CA ARG A 2 5.53 -16.88 -12.06
C ARG A 2 5.21 -15.44 -11.66
N SER A 3 3.92 -15.08 -11.61
CA SER A 3 3.46 -13.75 -11.18
C SER A 3 3.92 -13.36 -9.77
N ASN A 4 3.84 -14.25 -8.78
CA ASN A 4 4.29 -13.92 -7.41
C ASN A 4 5.81 -13.77 -7.31
N ILE A 5 6.57 -14.54 -8.11
CA ILE A 5 8.03 -14.40 -8.19
C ILE A 5 8.40 -13.07 -8.83
N ILE A 6 7.77 -12.72 -9.95
CA ILE A 6 7.97 -11.44 -10.65
C ILE A 6 7.57 -10.27 -9.75
N LEU A 7 6.41 -10.36 -9.08
CA LEU A 7 5.93 -9.35 -8.14
C LEU A 7 6.92 -9.13 -6.99
N GLY A 8 7.37 -10.21 -6.35
CA GLY A 8 8.34 -10.10 -5.26
C GLY A 8 9.69 -9.55 -5.74
N ALA A 9 10.16 -9.94 -6.93
CA ALA A 9 11.38 -9.40 -7.53
C ALA A 9 11.25 -7.90 -7.85
N VAL A 10 10.11 -7.47 -8.39
CA VAL A 10 9.80 -6.05 -8.63
C VAL A 10 9.78 -5.28 -7.31
N ILE A 11 9.11 -5.80 -6.27
CA ILE A 11 9.06 -5.16 -4.95
C ILE A 11 10.47 -4.99 -4.36
N VAL A 12 11.32 -6.02 -4.46
CA VAL A 12 12.72 -5.94 -3.98
C VAL A 12 13.52 -4.91 -4.79
N ALA A 13 13.40 -4.92 -6.12
CA ALA A 13 14.10 -3.95 -6.98
C ALA A 13 13.67 -2.50 -6.66
N PHE A 14 12.36 -2.27 -6.49
CA PHE A 14 11.82 -0.97 -6.08
C PHE A 14 12.28 -0.57 -4.69
N SER A 15 12.26 -1.49 -3.72
CA SER A 15 12.76 -1.24 -2.36
C SER A 15 14.21 -0.76 -2.39
N VAL A 16 15.09 -1.42 -3.14
CA VAL A 16 16.50 -1.03 -3.26
C VAL A 16 16.65 0.31 -3.97
N TYR A 17 15.93 0.52 -5.07
CA TYR A 17 15.98 1.78 -5.83
C TYR A 17 15.53 2.98 -4.98
N PHE A 18 14.38 2.88 -4.31
CA PHE A 18 13.87 3.95 -3.46
C PHE A 18 14.70 4.13 -2.19
N TYR A 19 15.34 3.07 -1.68
CA TYR A 19 16.29 3.21 -0.57
C TYR A 19 17.46 4.10 -0.93
N SER A 20 17.97 3.99 -2.16
CA SER A 20 19.03 4.88 -2.66
C SER A 20 18.61 6.35 -2.69
N LEU A 21 17.34 6.64 -2.98
CA LEU A 21 16.78 8.00 -2.98
C LEU A 21 16.63 8.59 -1.57
N THR A 22 16.51 7.75 -0.53
CA THR A 22 16.45 8.23 0.87
C THR A 22 17.81 8.68 1.42
N SER A 23 18.90 8.54 0.66
CA SER A 23 20.22 9.08 1.04
C SER A 23 20.27 10.60 1.00
N GLY A 24 19.40 11.26 0.23
CA GLY A 24 19.30 12.71 0.14
C GLY A 24 18.46 13.39 1.23
N LEU A 25 17.87 12.63 2.16
CA LEU A 25 17.03 13.16 3.24
C LEU A 25 17.84 13.30 4.56
N PRO A 26 17.53 14.30 5.41
CA PRO A 26 18.11 14.40 6.75
C PRO A 26 17.88 13.11 7.55
N GLU A 27 18.89 12.64 8.29
CA GLU A 27 18.86 11.32 8.94
C GLU A 27 17.59 11.07 9.75
N ARG A 28 17.12 12.05 10.54
CA ARG A 28 15.90 11.91 11.36
C ARG A 28 14.63 11.73 10.54
N SER A 29 14.51 12.41 9.40
CA SER A 29 13.35 12.31 8.51
C SER A 29 13.42 11.07 7.61
N ALA A 30 14.62 10.52 7.39
CA ALA A 30 14.86 9.35 6.57
C ALA A 30 14.56 8.02 7.28
N LEU A 31 14.55 8.00 8.63
CA LEU A 31 14.34 6.78 9.42
C LEU A 31 13.03 6.06 9.07
N PHE A 32 11.92 6.80 9.00
CA PHE A 32 10.61 6.21 8.71
C PHE A 32 10.51 5.68 7.27
N PRO A 33 10.86 6.45 6.22
CA PRO A 33 10.94 5.93 4.85
C PRO A 33 11.85 4.69 4.72
N ARG A 34 13.02 4.70 5.37
CA ARG A 34 13.96 3.57 5.35
C ARG A 34 13.38 2.32 6.00
N ALA A 35 12.71 2.45 7.15
CA ALA A 35 12.05 1.33 7.83
C ALA A 35 10.94 0.72 6.96
N VAL A 36 10.12 1.56 6.32
CA VAL A 36 9.07 1.11 5.39
C VAL A 36 9.67 0.35 4.20
N LEU A 37 10.76 0.86 3.62
CA LEU A 37 11.46 0.20 2.52
C LEU A 37 12.05 -1.15 2.94
N TRP A 38 12.64 -1.24 4.13
CA TRP A 38 13.08 -2.52 4.69
C TRP A 38 11.95 -3.54 4.82
N CYS A 39 10.80 -3.14 5.37
CA CYS A 39 9.61 -4.01 5.44
C CYS A 39 9.13 -4.43 4.05
N MET A 40 9.14 -3.52 3.07
CA MET A 40 8.82 -3.84 1.67
C MET A 40 9.78 -4.88 1.09
N GLY A 41 11.09 -4.70 1.23
CA GLY A 41 12.10 -5.65 0.78
C GLY A 41 11.91 -7.04 1.39
N ILE A 42 11.71 -7.13 2.70
CA ILE A 42 11.47 -8.40 3.41
C ILE A 42 10.18 -9.07 2.90
N SER A 43 9.10 -8.29 2.71
CA SER A 43 7.84 -8.82 2.19
C SER A 43 7.97 -9.35 0.75
N GLY A 44 8.72 -8.67 -0.11
CA GLY A 44 9.01 -9.12 -1.48
C GLY A 44 9.77 -10.45 -1.50
N LEU A 45 10.78 -10.59 -0.63
CA LEU A 45 11.53 -11.85 -0.45
C LEU A 45 10.63 -12.98 0.08
N ALA A 46 9.75 -12.70 1.05
CA ALA A 46 8.81 -13.68 1.58
C ALA A 46 7.82 -14.17 0.52
N ILE A 47 7.32 -13.29 -0.36
CA ILE A 47 6.43 -13.64 -1.47
C ILE A 47 7.16 -14.54 -2.49
N MET A 48 8.41 -14.19 -2.86
CA MET A 48 9.24 -15.04 -3.72
C MET A 48 9.48 -16.42 -3.11
N GLY A 49 9.88 -16.47 -1.83
CA GLY A 49 10.13 -17.71 -1.10
C GLY A 49 8.89 -18.60 -1.01
N GLY A 50 7.72 -18.02 -0.70
CA GLY A 50 6.45 -18.73 -0.67
C GLY A 50 6.02 -19.27 -2.04
N ALA A 51 6.30 -18.54 -3.11
CA ALA A 51 6.00 -18.98 -4.48
C ALA A 51 6.93 -20.11 -4.94
N LEU A 52 8.22 -20.06 -4.61
CA LEU A 52 9.19 -21.13 -4.84
C LEU A 52 8.80 -22.39 -4.06
N TRP A 53 8.44 -22.27 -2.78
CA TRP A 53 8.01 -23.39 -1.94
C TRP A 53 6.75 -24.06 -2.48
N LYS A 54 5.73 -23.28 -2.87
CA LYS A 54 4.51 -23.82 -3.51
C LYS A 54 4.83 -24.49 -4.86
N GLY A 55 5.80 -23.96 -5.60
CA GLY A 55 6.24 -24.53 -6.86
C GLY A 55 6.93 -25.88 -6.79
N LEU A 56 7.67 -26.12 -5.70
CA LEU A 56 8.22 -27.44 -5.44
C LEU A 56 7.14 -28.47 -5.07
N ARG A 57 6.00 -28.03 -4.50
CA ARG A 57 4.97 -28.94 -3.98
C ARG A 57 3.79 -29.18 -4.91
N HIS A 58 3.35 -28.22 -5.74
CA HIS A 58 2.16 -28.37 -6.58
C HIS A 58 2.40 -27.80 -7.99
N ARG A 59 2.44 -28.69 -9.00
CA ARG A 59 2.30 -28.31 -10.42
C ARG A 59 0.82 -28.12 -10.70
N THR A 60 0.34 -26.88 -10.72
CA THR A 60 -1.03 -26.60 -11.18
C THR A 60 -0.97 -25.61 -12.34
N SER A 61 -1.40 -26.12 -13.48
CA SER A 61 -1.55 -25.47 -14.78
C SER A 61 -2.89 -24.73 -14.83
N ASP A 62 -2.88 -23.43 -14.51
CA ASP A 62 -4.00 -22.52 -14.81
C ASP A 62 -3.52 -21.04 -14.77
N ASP A 63 -2.38 -20.75 -15.41
CA ASP A 63 -1.54 -19.58 -15.06
C ASP A 63 -2.01 -18.26 -15.74
N ASP A 64 -2.60 -18.24 -16.94
CA ASP A 64 -2.70 -16.97 -17.70
C ASP A 64 -3.83 -16.00 -17.28
N ARG A 65 -5.03 -16.50 -16.94
CA ARG A 65 -6.11 -15.63 -16.42
C ARG A 65 -5.84 -15.14 -15.00
N ALA A 66 -5.20 -15.98 -14.19
CA ALA A 66 -4.77 -15.64 -12.85
C ALA A 66 -3.65 -14.58 -12.85
N ILE A 67 -2.73 -14.61 -13.83
CA ILE A 67 -1.69 -13.61 -14.00
C ILE A 67 -2.30 -12.22 -14.28
N GLY A 68 -3.27 -12.13 -15.20
CA GLY A 68 -3.90 -10.85 -15.56
C GLY A 68 -4.62 -10.18 -14.38
N GLN A 69 -5.43 -10.94 -13.63
CA GLN A 69 -6.09 -10.43 -12.44
C GLN A 69 -5.11 -10.07 -11.32
N ALA A 70 -4.09 -10.90 -11.06
CA ALA A 70 -3.10 -10.60 -10.03
C ALA A 70 -2.34 -9.30 -10.35
N LEU A 71 -1.93 -9.09 -11.60
CA LEU A 71 -1.21 -7.90 -12.03
C LEU A 71 -2.09 -6.64 -11.87
N LEU A 72 -3.35 -6.72 -12.28
CA LEU A 72 -4.28 -5.59 -12.22
C LEU A 72 -4.64 -5.23 -10.77
N PHE A 73 -5.01 -6.21 -9.94
CA PHE A 73 -5.47 -5.97 -8.57
C PHE A 73 -4.34 -5.78 -7.54
N GLN A 74 -3.13 -6.30 -7.78
CA GLN A 74 -2.02 -6.18 -6.82
C GLN A 74 -1.00 -5.11 -7.21
N ILE A 75 -0.89 -4.76 -8.50
CA ILE A 75 0.10 -3.79 -8.97
C ILE A 75 -0.60 -2.53 -9.50
N VAL A 76 -1.48 -2.68 -10.49
CA VAL A 76 -2.05 -1.53 -11.20
C VAL A 76 -2.95 -0.71 -10.28
N ILE A 77 -3.90 -1.34 -9.57
CA ILE A 77 -4.82 -0.63 -8.69
C ILE A 77 -4.08 0.03 -7.51
N PRO A 78 -3.22 -0.66 -6.74
CA PRO A 78 -2.47 -0.02 -5.66
C PRO A 78 -1.50 1.06 -6.17
N GLY A 79 -0.87 0.84 -7.33
CA GLY A 79 0.02 1.82 -7.97
C GLY A 79 -0.73 3.09 -8.36
N ALA A 80 -1.86 2.96 -9.05
CA ALA A 80 -2.73 4.08 -9.40
C ALA A 80 -3.25 4.82 -8.15
N LEU A 81 -3.64 4.07 -7.10
CA LEU A 81 -4.09 4.66 -5.84
C LEU A 81 -2.99 5.52 -5.19
N LEU A 82 -1.75 5.02 -5.16
CA LEU A 82 -0.61 5.77 -4.63
C LEU A 82 -0.29 7.01 -5.48
N THR A 83 -0.41 6.92 -6.81
CA THR A 83 -0.25 8.08 -7.69
C THR A 83 -1.30 9.15 -7.44
N ILE A 84 -2.57 8.75 -7.29
CA ILE A 84 -3.66 9.67 -6.94
C ILE A 84 -3.43 10.28 -5.55
N ALA A 85 -3.03 9.47 -4.58
CA ALA A 85 -2.70 9.94 -3.24
C ALA A 85 -1.55 10.95 -3.24
N PHE A 86 -0.51 10.74 -4.06
CA PHE A 86 0.59 11.69 -4.22
C PHE A 86 0.10 13.03 -4.81
N LEU A 87 -0.76 12.99 -5.83
CA LEU A 87 -1.36 14.19 -6.41
C LEU A 87 -2.22 14.94 -5.40
N LEU A 88 -3.04 14.23 -4.62
CA LEU A 88 -3.84 14.79 -3.53
C LEU A 88 -2.95 15.40 -2.45
N LEU A 89 -1.86 14.73 -2.09
CA LEU A 89 -0.92 15.23 -1.08
C LEU A 89 -0.25 16.53 -1.53
N ARG A 90 0.06 16.66 -2.83
CA ARG A 90 0.63 17.87 -3.41
C ARG A 90 -0.37 19.04 -3.51
N THR A 91 -1.66 18.75 -3.65
CA THR A 91 -2.70 19.76 -3.96
C THR A 91 -3.57 20.15 -2.76
N LEU A 92 -4.01 19.18 -1.97
CA LEU A 92 -4.95 19.34 -0.84
C LEU A 92 -4.30 19.15 0.53
N GLY A 93 -3.03 18.76 0.58
CA GLY A 93 -2.29 18.53 1.83
C GLY A 93 -2.47 17.14 2.43
N PHE A 94 -1.78 16.89 3.53
CA PHE A 94 -1.63 15.55 4.12
C PHE A 94 -2.94 14.96 4.64
N TYR A 95 -3.78 15.77 5.28
CA TYR A 95 -5.02 15.30 5.91
C TYR A 95 -6.06 14.86 4.89
N MET A 96 -6.24 15.63 3.82
CA MET A 96 -7.18 15.25 2.75
C MET A 96 -6.69 14.03 1.97
N ALA A 97 -5.38 13.97 1.68
CA ALA A 97 -4.79 12.81 1.01
C ALA A 97 -4.90 11.54 1.87
N SER A 98 -4.62 11.63 3.16
CA SER A 98 -4.72 10.49 4.09
C SER A 98 -6.16 10.03 4.29
N ALA A 99 -7.12 10.94 4.46
CA ALA A 99 -8.53 10.60 4.57
C ALA A 99 -9.04 9.87 3.32
N PHE A 100 -8.68 10.36 2.13
CA PHE A 100 -8.99 9.68 0.88
C PHE A 100 -8.36 8.28 0.81
N LEU A 101 -7.08 8.16 1.15
CA LEU A 101 -6.37 6.87 1.12
C LEU A 101 -7.02 5.85 2.06
N VAL A 102 -7.33 6.25 3.30
CA VAL A 102 -8.01 5.40 4.28
C VAL A 102 -9.39 4.98 3.78
N PHE A 103 -10.15 5.91 3.22
CA PHE A 103 -11.48 5.63 2.64
C PHE A 103 -11.39 4.59 1.51
N VAL A 104 -10.51 4.80 0.53
CA VAL A 104 -10.40 3.91 -0.63
C VAL A 104 -9.87 2.55 -0.22
N VAL A 105 -8.87 2.49 0.66
CA VAL A 105 -8.33 1.22 1.17
C VAL A 105 -9.39 0.45 1.96
N PHE A 106 -10.18 1.13 2.79
CA PHE A 106 -11.28 0.50 3.53
C PHE A 106 -12.32 -0.10 2.57
N CYS A 107 -12.75 0.67 1.57
CA CYS A 107 -13.70 0.20 0.56
C CYS A 107 -13.11 -0.96 -0.26
N TYR A 108 -11.86 -0.86 -0.69
CA TYR A 108 -11.16 -1.88 -1.46
C TYR A 108 -11.00 -3.19 -0.68
N HIS A 109 -10.59 -3.09 0.59
CA HIS A 109 -10.46 -4.24 1.46
C HIS A 109 -11.82 -4.91 1.71
N THR A 110 -12.87 -4.12 1.95
CA THR A 110 -14.23 -4.65 2.19
C THR A 110 -14.78 -5.36 0.95
N TYR A 111 -14.59 -4.77 -0.23
CA TYR A 111 -14.96 -5.40 -1.51
C TYR A 111 -14.25 -6.74 -1.72
N ARG A 112 -12.94 -6.79 -1.42
CA ARG A 112 -12.12 -7.99 -1.63
C ARG A 112 -12.34 -9.08 -0.59
N ALA A 113 -12.58 -8.71 0.67
CA ALA A 113 -12.69 -9.67 1.77
C ALA A 113 -14.06 -10.35 1.83
N GLY A 114 -15.12 -9.69 1.35
CA GLY A 114 -16.49 -10.19 1.49
C GLY A 114 -17.26 -10.43 0.18
N GLU A 115 -16.71 -10.08 -0.99
CA GLU A 115 -17.44 -10.06 -2.28
C GLU A 115 -18.79 -9.33 -2.23
N VAL A 116 -18.97 -8.42 -1.27
CA VAL A 116 -20.23 -7.69 -1.08
C VAL A 116 -20.24 -6.49 -2.02
N ARG A 117 -21.33 -6.33 -2.79
CA ARG A 117 -21.56 -5.10 -3.56
C ARG A 117 -21.45 -3.89 -2.63
N LEU A 118 -20.63 -2.91 -3.02
CA LEU A 118 -20.45 -1.66 -2.28
C LEU A 118 -21.78 -0.90 -2.23
N GLY A 119 -22.52 -1.08 -1.14
CA GLY A 119 -23.74 -0.35 -0.85
C GLY A 119 -23.45 0.96 -0.12
N TRP A 120 -24.41 1.89 -0.18
CA TRP A 120 -24.43 3.12 0.61
C TRP A 120 -24.00 2.98 2.08
N PRO A 121 -24.43 1.94 2.85
CA PRO A 121 -24.01 1.81 4.25
C PRO A 121 -22.50 1.55 4.42
N ILE A 122 -21.83 0.94 3.44
CA ILE A 122 -20.39 0.69 3.49
C ILE A 122 -19.64 2.00 3.26
N TYR A 123 -20.09 2.82 2.32
CA TYR A 123 -19.51 4.14 2.08
C TYR A 123 -19.62 5.04 3.31
N ALA A 124 -20.76 5.07 3.98
CA ALA A 124 -20.93 5.85 5.21
C ALA A 124 -19.98 5.40 6.33
N ARG A 125 -19.78 4.08 6.49
CA ARG A 125 -18.79 3.54 7.43
C ARG A 125 -17.36 3.90 7.04
N ALA A 126 -17.03 3.82 5.76
CA ALA A 126 -15.71 4.17 5.23
C ALA A 126 -15.38 5.65 5.48
N VAL A 127 -16.34 6.56 5.26
CA VAL A 127 -16.19 7.99 5.56
C VAL A 127 -15.99 8.22 7.06
N THR A 128 -16.81 7.59 7.89
CA THR A 128 -16.70 7.74 9.35
C THR A 128 -15.33 7.24 9.83
N PHE A 129 -14.90 6.08 9.34
CA PHE A 129 -13.61 5.49 9.68
C PHE A 129 -12.43 6.34 9.20
N SER A 130 -12.49 6.88 7.98
CA SER A 130 -11.43 7.74 7.47
C SER A 130 -11.30 9.05 8.25
N VAL A 131 -12.42 9.69 8.59
CA VAL A 131 -12.42 10.90 9.42
C VAL A 131 -11.83 10.63 10.80
N VAL A 132 -12.22 9.52 11.45
CA VAL A 132 -11.71 9.16 12.78
C VAL A 132 -10.21 8.86 12.74
N MET A 133 -9.75 8.08 11.75
CA MET A 133 -8.32 7.75 11.63
C MET A 133 -7.47 8.98 11.32
N THR A 134 -7.88 9.80 10.36
CA THR A 134 -7.18 11.05 10.02
C THR A 134 -7.20 12.03 11.19
N GLY A 135 -8.31 12.12 11.94
CA GLY A 135 -8.40 12.92 13.15
C GLY A 135 -7.47 12.44 14.26
N MET A 136 -7.34 11.12 14.46
CA MET A 136 -6.33 10.56 15.37
C MET A 136 -4.91 10.90 14.93
N SER A 137 -4.60 10.79 13.63
CA SER A 137 -3.31 11.22 13.11
C SER A 137 -3.05 12.70 13.36
N PHE A 138 -4.05 13.57 13.23
CA PHE A 138 -3.94 14.99 13.59
C PHE A 138 -3.55 15.17 15.06
N VAL A 139 -4.25 14.51 15.99
CA VAL A 139 -3.93 14.59 17.42
C VAL A 139 -2.50 14.11 17.69
N VAL A 140 -2.08 13.00 17.08
CA VAL A 140 -0.72 12.47 17.27
C VAL A 140 0.35 13.42 16.72
N PHE A 141 0.18 13.95 15.52
CA PHE A 141 1.21 14.80 14.91
C PHE A 141 1.24 16.22 15.50
N SER A 142 0.07 16.82 15.73
CA SER A 142 -0.03 18.20 16.20
C SER A 142 0.11 18.32 17.73
N VAL A 143 -0.54 17.44 18.51
CA VAL A 143 -0.58 17.56 19.98
C VAL A 143 0.59 16.81 20.64
N LEU A 144 0.87 15.58 20.21
CA LEU A 144 1.90 14.75 20.84
C LEU A 144 3.31 15.05 20.31
N LEU A 145 3.46 15.31 19.01
CA LEU A 145 4.77 15.50 18.38
C LEU A 145 5.12 16.97 18.11
N GLY A 146 4.18 17.91 18.28
CA GLY A 146 4.40 19.34 18.09
C GLY A 146 4.89 19.72 16.68
N LEU A 147 4.63 18.87 15.68
CA LEU A 147 5.09 19.09 14.32
C LEU A 147 4.19 20.13 13.64
N PRO A 148 4.73 21.07 12.85
CA PRO A 148 3.92 21.93 12.01
C PRO A 148 3.23 21.05 10.97
N THR A 149 1.91 20.98 11.06
CA THR A 149 1.08 20.13 10.22
C THR A 149 0.42 20.97 9.13
N PRO A 150 0.87 20.87 7.87
CA PRO A 150 0.23 21.53 6.73
C PRO A 150 -1.06 20.84 6.27
#